data_AF-A0A929V9L2-F1
#
_entry.id   AF-A0A929V9L2-F1
#
_cell.length_a   1.000
_cell.length_b   1.000
_cell.length_c   1.000
_cell.angle_alpha   90.00
_cell.angle_beta   90.00
_cell.angle_gamma   90.00
#
_symmetry.space_group_name_H-M   'P 1'
#
loop_
_entity.id
_entity.type
_entity.pdbx_description
1 polymer ?
#
loop_
_entity_poly.entity_id
_entity_poly.type
_entity_poly.pdbx_seq_one_letter_code
_entity_poly.pdbx_strand_id
1 'polypeptide(L)'
;MPITNHNQLNHNEITDQENNINATEQNTQHLSRLQNEIGSKVLSLVNFESKHKDIVESSFNKARQNKEKLPGKNNERRNFAYLSRLDRMIEKHGDAIEQKLWATSAENLVMDYEDIPDSYWKQQEQILRDNGQGRELSEYEKEILAEDLIDKQRQSITSWTNYLSDKNCPYPLWFKVYAFDGISKMSNTLNLDDADYNRRDNTTALSFPKLNAEILAKVYRQINDFYGVDKKDWLSKHSDDEKLVSLVKSANFPKLYAKELVNTKVIIKTPERTEDVHGDWFEYKLGDEEEIASLAEGTKWCVVDPNVAHNYLVYGQYSDPEEDDDYDQDYEDDEDWEDDDIKVEDPEAKFIIFRLEDPNTPGVFASNGSASIRLNPNGIVDEVSGLNEGQAVEDALVPIVKKKALSLPGGEKYLQKFDDKQALIRLDKKMEKGEDLTKEELSFLYELDRPIATLDTYNEEDPRIPELKEKYGIEYALKKGVDANKLVSSLDSGDIEENLDFLLEHDADINNIVSKMHSYGVARKLDYFLKNGADINNVVRNMDPDHVVRKLDYLLKNGADINNVIRNMDSRHVIRKLDYFLKNGADVNNIIKRMDKKDIEDNIDLLRKYGANLDTY
;
A
#
# COMPACT_ATOMS: atom_id res chain seq x y z
N MET A 1 -26.00 -80.64 15.37
CA MET A 1 -24.75 -81.40 15.63
C MET A 1 -24.59 -82.44 14.54
N PRO A 2 -23.38 -82.69 14.00
CA PRO A 2 -22.11 -82.56 14.71
C PRO A 2 -21.25 -81.38 14.28
N ILE A 3 -20.48 -80.92 15.25
CA ILE A 3 -19.30 -80.07 15.17
C ILE A 3 -18.13 -80.99 14.82
N THR A 4 -17.27 -80.59 13.89
CA THR A 4 -15.84 -80.94 13.94
C THR A 4 -15.02 -79.77 13.45
N ASN A 5 -14.37 -79.13 14.43
CA ASN A 5 -13.20 -78.28 14.32
C ASN A 5 -12.11 -78.94 13.49
N HIS A 6 -11.48 -78.20 12.58
CA HIS A 6 -10.02 -78.25 12.39
C HIS A 6 -9.52 -76.90 11.86
N ASN A 7 -9.20 -76.01 12.80
CA ASN A 7 -8.14 -75.02 12.63
C ASN A 7 -6.82 -75.78 12.47
N GLN A 8 -6.29 -75.81 11.26
CA GLN A 8 -4.86 -75.88 11.00
C GLN A 8 -4.60 -74.99 9.78
N LEU A 9 -4.45 -73.69 10.05
CA LEU A 9 -3.71 -72.81 9.14
C LEU A 9 -2.31 -73.41 9.04
N ASN A 10 -1.93 -73.82 7.83
CA ASN A 10 -0.60 -74.32 7.55
C ASN A 10 0.42 -73.26 7.99
N HIS A 11 1.43 -73.66 8.76
CA HIS A 11 2.54 -72.80 9.20
C HIS A 11 3.25 -72.09 8.03
N ASN A 12 3.06 -72.57 6.79
CA ASN A 12 3.61 -71.99 5.56
C ASN A 12 2.79 -70.82 5.00
N GLU A 13 1.46 -70.76 5.21
CA GLU A 13 0.64 -69.60 4.76
C GLU A 13 0.75 -68.41 5.72
N ILE A 14 0.97 -68.66 7.01
CA ILE A 14 1.24 -67.61 8.01
C ILE A 14 2.63 -67.01 7.77
N THR A 15 3.64 -67.84 7.43
CA THR A 15 4.98 -67.32 7.12
C THR A 15 5.03 -66.55 5.80
N ASP A 16 4.26 -66.90 4.77
CA ASP A 16 4.23 -66.14 3.52
C ASP A 16 3.44 -64.81 3.63
N GLN A 17 2.43 -64.73 4.50
CA GLN A 17 1.77 -63.46 4.84
C GLN A 17 2.64 -62.59 5.76
N GLU A 18 3.27 -63.16 6.78
CA GLU A 18 4.22 -62.44 7.65
C GLU A 18 5.46 -61.99 6.87
N ASN A 19 5.96 -62.77 5.91
CA ASN A 19 7.08 -62.38 5.05
C ASN A 19 6.71 -61.28 4.06
N ASN A 20 5.49 -61.28 3.51
CA ASN A 20 5.01 -60.19 2.64
C ASN A 20 4.72 -58.90 3.44
N ILE A 21 4.18 -59.01 4.65
CA ILE A 21 4.01 -57.87 5.57
C ILE A 21 5.39 -57.32 5.96
N ASN A 22 6.33 -58.18 6.36
CA ASN A 22 7.71 -57.77 6.70
C ASN A 22 8.45 -57.15 5.50
N ALA A 23 8.27 -57.67 4.28
CA ALA A 23 8.89 -57.09 3.08
C ALA A 23 8.26 -55.74 2.70
N THR A 24 6.94 -55.58 2.87
CA THR A 24 6.24 -54.32 2.63
C THR A 24 6.60 -53.27 3.69
N GLU A 25 6.65 -53.65 4.97
CA GLU A 25 7.10 -52.80 6.08
C GLU A 25 8.57 -52.40 5.94
N GLN A 26 9.45 -53.32 5.52
CA GLN A 26 10.86 -53.01 5.25
C GLN A 26 11.03 -52.04 4.07
N ASN A 27 10.24 -52.20 3.00
CA ASN A 27 10.25 -51.28 1.86
C ASN A 27 9.72 -49.89 2.25
N THR A 28 8.64 -49.82 3.05
CA THR A 28 8.07 -48.56 3.55
C THR A 28 9.04 -47.84 4.51
N GLN A 29 9.70 -48.57 5.42
CA GLN A 29 10.73 -48.02 6.30
C GLN A 29 11.94 -47.50 5.52
N HIS A 30 12.35 -48.20 4.46
CA HIS A 30 13.45 -47.77 3.60
C HIS A 30 13.09 -46.49 2.82
N LEU A 31 11.85 -46.38 2.33
CA LEU A 31 11.32 -45.19 1.65
C LEU A 31 11.22 -43.99 2.60
N SER A 32 10.65 -44.16 3.79
CA SER A 32 10.56 -43.12 4.83
C SER A 32 11.95 -42.61 5.23
N ARG A 33 12.90 -43.54 5.43
CA ARG A 33 14.29 -43.19 5.72
C ARG A 33 14.92 -42.33 4.60
N LEU A 34 14.76 -42.70 3.34
CA LEU A 34 15.28 -41.94 2.21
C LEU A 34 14.67 -40.54 2.14
N GLN A 35 13.35 -40.43 2.36
CA GLN A 35 12.66 -39.15 2.41
C GLN A 35 13.19 -38.25 3.54
N ASN A 36 13.46 -38.81 4.72
CA ASN A 36 14.07 -38.06 5.81
C ASN A 36 15.53 -37.64 5.54
N GLU A 37 16.28 -38.41 4.77
CA GLU A 37 17.62 -37.99 4.31
C GLU A 37 17.57 -36.82 3.34
N ILE A 38 16.57 -36.77 2.46
CA ILE A 38 16.31 -35.62 1.57
C ILE A 38 15.88 -34.42 2.42
N GLY A 39 14.83 -34.61 3.23
CA GLY A 39 14.26 -33.58 4.09
C GLY A 39 15.26 -32.94 5.03
N SER A 40 16.11 -33.74 5.68
CA SER A 40 17.14 -33.22 6.60
C SER A 40 18.16 -32.31 5.91
N LYS A 41 18.50 -32.57 4.64
CA LYS A 41 19.36 -31.69 3.83
C LYS A 41 18.63 -30.38 3.50
N VAL A 42 17.40 -30.48 3.00
CA VAL A 42 16.57 -29.31 2.65
C VAL A 42 16.35 -28.41 3.86
N LEU A 43 15.94 -28.96 5.01
CA LEU A 43 15.72 -28.22 6.25
C LEU A 43 17.00 -27.56 6.78
N SER A 44 18.17 -28.17 6.55
CA SER A 44 19.46 -27.57 6.95
C SER A 44 19.80 -26.33 6.11
N LEU A 45 19.37 -26.27 4.84
CA LEU A 45 19.63 -25.11 3.98
C LEU A 45 18.85 -23.87 4.43
N VAL A 46 17.68 -24.08 5.05
CA VAL A 46 16.85 -23.00 5.61
C VAL A 46 17.09 -22.77 7.11
N ASN A 47 18.15 -23.37 7.68
CA ASN A 47 18.54 -23.28 9.09
C ASN A 47 17.41 -23.67 10.07
N PHE A 48 16.61 -24.68 9.72
CA PHE A 48 15.47 -25.13 10.53
C PHE A 48 15.88 -25.51 11.95
N GLU A 49 16.97 -26.27 12.11
CA GLU A 49 17.45 -26.72 13.43
C GLU A 49 17.85 -25.57 14.35
N SER A 50 18.30 -24.46 13.77
CA SER A 50 18.74 -23.30 14.53
C SER A 50 17.53 -22.48 15.00
N LYS A 51 16.48 -22.40 14.17
CA LYS A 51 15.22 -21.71 14.49
C LYS A 51 14.36 -22.48 15.49
N HIS A 52 14.31 -23.80 15.35
CA HIS A 52 13.50 -24.70 16.19
C HIS A 52 14.36 -25.49 17.19
N LYS A 53 15.34 -24.81 17.78
CA LYS A 53 16.44 -25.42 18.52
C LYS A 53 15.99 -26.38 19.62
N ASP A 54 15.01 -25.99 20.41
CA ASP A 54 14.62 -26.75 21.60
C ASP A 54 14.01 -28.11 21.24
N ILE A 55 13.06 -28.13 20.29
CA ILE A 55 12.40 -29.36 19.86
C ILE A 55 13.32 -30.25 19.01
N VAL A 56 14.18 -29.64 18.18
CA VAL A 56 15.12 -30.36 17.34
C VAL A 56 16.25 -30.98 18.18
N GLU A 57 16.84 -30.23 19.12
CA GLU A 57 17.89 -30.74 20.00
C GLU A 57 17.36 -31.79 20.99
N SER A 58 16.13 -31.62 21.48
CA SER A 58 15.42 -32.65 22.27
C SER A 58 15.34 -33.98 21.50
N SER A 59 14.96 -33.91 20.23
CA SER A 59 14.83 -35.09 19.36
C SER A 59 16.19 -35.72 19.05
N PHE A 60 17.20 -34.90 18.79
CA PHE A 60 18.57 -35.34 18.57
C PHE A 60 19.17 -36.04 19.80
N ASN A 61 18.99 -35.47 20.99
CA ASN A 61 19.48 -36.08 22.23
C ASN A 61 18.80 -37.41 22.52
N LYS A 62 17.49 -37.52 22.28
CA LYS A 62 16.75 -38.78 22.41
C LYS A 62 17.26 -39.85 21.44
N ALA A 63 17.48 -39.50 20.17
CA ALA A 63 18.03 -40.41 19.18
C ALA A 63 19.47 -40.87 19.54
N ARG A 64 20.29 -39.97 20.11
CA ARG A 64 21.63 -40.31 20.61
C ARG A 64 21.59 -41.26 21.81
N GLN A 65 20.68 -41.04 22.76
CA GLN A 65 20.47 -41.95 23.90
C GLN A 65 20.07 -43.35 23.42
N ASN A 66 19.23 -43.42 22.38
CA ASN A 66 18.82 -44.66 21.72
C ASN A 66 19.88 -45.28 20.79
N LYS A 67 21.05 -44.64 20.63
CA LYS A 67 22.13 -45.06 19.72
C LYS A 67 21.70 -45.21 18.26
N GLU A 68 20.75 -44.40 17.82
CA GLU A 68 20.25 -44.39 16.44
C GLU A 68 21.35 -43.94 15.45
N LYS A 69 21.37 -44.56 14.25
CA LYS A 69 22.28 -44.16 13.16
C LYS A 69 21.70 -42.98 12.38
N LEU A 70 22.25 -41.80 12.64
CA LEU A 70 21.83 -40.54 12.01
C LEU A 70 22.75 -40.18 10.82
N PRO A 71 22.24 -40.13 9.58
CA PRO A 71 23.00 -39.80 8.37
C PRO A 71 23.27 -38.29 8.24
N GLY A 72 24.23 -37.93 7.40
CA GLY A 72 24.50 -36.53 7.02
C GLY A 72 25.43 -35.75 7.93
N LYS A 73 25.55 -34.45 7.66
CA LYS A 73 26.33 -33.47 8.45
C LYS A 73 25.68 -33.17 9.80
N ASN A 74 26.37 -32.42 10.66
CA ASN A 74 25.91 -32.12 12.03
C ASN A 74 24.48 -31.54 12.11
N ASN A 75 24.11 -30.61 11.23
CA ASN A 75 22.76 -30.01 11.21
C ASN A 75 21.74 -30.96 10.58
N GLU A 76 22.14 -31.67 9.51
CA GLU A 76 21.31 -32.71 8.87
C GLU A 76 20.95 -33.82 9.87
N ARG A 77 21.89 -34.26 10.72
CA ARG A 77 21.64 -35.29 11.75
C ARG A 77 20.59 -34.85 12.77
N ARG A 78 20.56 -33.56 13.12
CA ARG A 78 19.56 -32.98 14.03
C ARG A 78 18.19 -32.97 13.39
N ASN A 79 18.10 -32.43 12.18
CA ASN A 79 16.86 -32.40 11.40
C ASN A 79 16.34 -33.82 11.11
N PHE A 80 17.22 -34.76 10.81
CA PHE A 80 16.87 -36.17 10.60
C PHE A 80 16.28 -36.80 11.87
N ALA A 81 16.89 -36.55 13.04
CA ALA A 81 16.38 -37.05 14.32
C ALA A 81 15.01 -36.47 14.67
N TYR A 82 14.79 -35.20 14.36
CA TYR A 82 13.49 -34.53 14.51
C TYR A 82 12.42 -35.16 13.61
N LEU A 83 12.67 -35.26 12.29
CA LEU A 83 11.74 -35.88 11.34
C LEU A 83 11.42 -37.33 11.71
N SER A 84 12.45 -38.13 12.04
CA SER A 84 12.27 -39.52 12.46
C SER A 84 11.44 -39.66 13.74
N ARG A 85 11.55 -38.70 14.66
CA ARG A 85 10.73 -38.71 15.88
C ARG A 85 9.27 -38.38 15.57
N LEU A 86 9.03 -37.42 14.69
CA LEU A 86 7.67 -37.07 14.26
C LEU A 86 7.00 -38.20 13.49
N ASP A 87 7.68 -38.80 12.51
CA ASP A 87 7.16 -39.97 11.76
C ASP A 87 6.73 -41.07 12.72
N ARG A 88 7.59 -41.46 13.67
CA ARG A 88 7.24 -42.49 14.67
C ARG A 88 6.06 -42.11 15.55
N MET A 89 5.86 -40.81 15.83
CA MET A 89 4.71 -40.36 16.60
C MET A 89 3.42 -40.46 15.78
N ILE A 90 3.47 -40.07 14.51
CA ILE A 90 2.34 -40.13 13.58
C ILE A 90 1.99 -41.60 13.28
N GLU A 91 2.98 -42.44 12.93
CA GLU A 91 2.79 -43.88 12.70
C GLU A 91 2.17 -44.58 13.91
N LYS A 92 2.60 -44.24 15.13
CA LYS A 92 2.14 -44.90 16.35
C LYS A 92 0.72 -44.48 16.76
N HIS A 93 0.35 -43.23 16.52
CA HIS A 93 -0.87 -42.66 17.10
C HIS A 93 -1.90 -42.20 16.06
N GLY A 94 -1.57 -42.27 14.77
CA GLY A 94 -2.43 -41.96 13.65
C GLY A 94 -2.63 -40.47 13.40
N ASP A 95 -3.45 -40.20 12.38
CA ASP A 95 -3.71 -38.87 11.81
C ASP A 95 -4.23 -37.84 12.83
N ALA A 96 -4.94 -38.28 13.87
CA ALA A 96 -5.46 -37.38 14.91
C ALA A 96 -4.34 -36.63 15.66
N ILE A 97 -3.17 -37.26 15.84
CA ILE A 97 -2.00 -36.60 16.43
C ILE A 97 -1.35 -35.65 15.43
N GLU A 98 -1.29 -36.01 14.15
CA GLU A 98 -0.76 -35.13 13.11
C GLU A 98 -1.62 -33.86 12.98
N GLN A 99 -2.94 -33.99 12.91
CA GLN A 99 -3.88 -32.87 12.89
C GLN A 99 -3.70 -31.96 14.12
N LYS A 100 -3.61 -32.54 15.32
CA LYS A 100 -3.38 -31.76 16.54
C LYS A 100 -2.04 -31.03 16.52
N LEU A 101 -0.98 -31.67 16.03
CA LEU A 101 0.34 -31.06 15.90
C LEU A 101 0.30 -29.83 14.99
N TRP A 102 -0.32 -29.96 13.82
CA TRP A 102 -0.42 -28.85 12.86
C TRP A 102 -1.34 -27.74 13.38
N ALA A 103 -2.49 -28.08 13.99
CA ALA A 103 -3.38 -27.10 14.58
C ALA A 103 -2.70 -26.28 15.69
N THR A 104 -1.99 -26.94 16.62
CA THR A 104 -1.21 -26.23 17.65
C THR A 104 -0.09 -25.37 17.05
N SER A 105 0.52 -25.84 15.95
CA SER A 105 1.57 -25.08 15.27
C SER A 105 1.01 -23.85 14.55
N ALA A 106 -0.20 -23.93 13.99
CA ALA A 106 -0.92 -22.79 13.39
C ALA A 106 -1.31 -21.76 14.45
N GLU A 107 -1.89 -22.19 15.58
CA GLU A 107 -2.34 -21.27 16.63
C GLU A 107 -1.19 -20.44 17.22
N ASN A 108 0.01 -21.04 17.35
CA ASN A 108 1.21 -20.31 17.81
C ASN A 108 1.71 -19.23 16.84
N LEU A 109 1.14 -19.11 15.64
CA LEU A 109 1.50 -18.09 14.65
C LEU A 109 0.44 -16.99 14.53
N VAL A 110 -0.75 -17.21 15.10
CA VAL A 110 -1.82 -16.21 15.12
C VAL A 110 -1.45 -15.14 16.14
N MET A 111 -1.66 -13.88 15.76
CA MET A 111 -1.36 -12.74 16.62
C MET A 111 -2.36 -12.61 17.77
N ASP A 112 -1.90 -12.02 18.87
CA ASP A 112 -2.74 -11.63 19.99
C ASP A 112 -3.21 -10.17 19.82
N TYR A 113 -4.23 -9.75 20.57
CA TYR A 113 -4.77 -8.38 20.53
C TYR A 113 -3.68 -7.33 20.79
N GLU A 114 -2.80 -7.59 21.75
CA GLU A 114 -1.72 -6.70 22.16
C GLU A 114 -0.60 -6.55 21.11
N ASP A 115 -0.54 -7.46 20.13
CA ASP A 115 0.44 -7.42 19.04
C ASP A 115 -0.03 -6.57 17.85
N ILE A 116 -1.29 -6.10 17.84
CA ILE A 116 -1.83 -5.28 16.75
C ILE A 116 -1.14 -3.90 16.73
N PRO A 117 -0.46 -3.52 15.63
CA PRO A 117 0.35 -2.31 15.60
C PRO A 117 -0.52 -1.04 15.47
N ASP A 118 -0.10 0.07 16.07
CA ASP A 118 -0.74 1.40 15.94
C ASP A 118 -1.01 1.82 14.49
N SER A 119 -0.17 1.38 13.55
CA SER A 119 -0.35 1.66 12.13
C SER A 119 -1.62 1.03 11.55
N TYR A 120 -2.04 -0.14 12.06
CA TYR A 120 -3.29 -0.78 11.65
C TYR A 120 -4.47 0.08 12.09
N TRP A 121 -4.51 0.49 13.37
CA TRP A 121 -5.59 1.34 13.90
C TRP A 121 -5.71 2.66 13.15
N LYS A 122 -4.58 3.33 12.88
CA LYS A 122 -4.57 4.57 12.08
C LYS A 122 -5.06 4.37 10.66
N GLN A 123 -4.75 3.22 10.05
CA GLN A 123 -5.26 2.89 8.72
C GLN A 123 -6.78 2.71 8.76
N GLN A 124 -7.29 1.98 9.75
CA GLN A 124 -8.72 1.80 9.96
C GLN A 124 -9.40 3.17 10.18
N GLU A 125 -8.87 4.04 11.03
CA GLU A 125 -9.38 5.41 11.20
C GLU A 125 -9.31 6.26 9.92
N GLN A 126 -8.29 6.09 9.08
CA GLN A 126 -8.21 6.77 7.79
C GLN A 126 -9.35 6.32 6.87
N ILE A 127 -9.69 5.03 6.86
CA ILE A 127 -10.86 4.52 6.11
C ILE A 127 -12.15 5.17 6.64
N LEU A 128 -12.29 5.43 7.95
CA LEU A 128 -13.44 6.17 8.52
C LEU A 128 -13.47 7.59 7.96
N ARG A 129 -12.34 8.30 8.01
CA ARG A 129 -12.21 9.67 7.49
C ARG A 129 -12.57 9.76 6.02
N ASP A 130 -12.09 8.82 5.21
CA ASP A 130 -12.34 8.76 3.77
C ASP A 130 -13.83 8.49 3.47
N ASN A 131 -14.48 7.67 4.30
CA ASN A 131 -15.93 7.44 4.27
C ASN A 131 -16.76 8.61 4.87
N GLY A 132 -16.15 9.74 5.23
CA GLY A 132 -16.82 10.93 5.76
C GLY A 132 -17.07 10.91 7.27
N GLN A 133 -16.54 9.93 8.00
CA GLN A 133 -16.66 9.77 9.45
C GLN A 133 -15.33 10.19 10.10
N GLY A 134 -15.06 11.49 10.17
CA GLY A 134 -13.76 12.08 10.56
C GLY A 134 -13.29 11.87 12.01
N ARG A 135 -13.60 10.74 12.66
CA ARG A 135 -13.39 10.39 14.07
C ARG A 135 -12.34 9.30 14.28
N GLU A 136 -11.98 9.07 15.54
CA GLU A 136 -11.16 7.94 15.99
C GLU A 136 -12.03 6.71 16.28
N LEU A 137 -11.38 5.54 16.39
CA LEU A 137 -12.05 4.28 16.76
C LEU A 137 -12.29 4.19 18.27
N SER A 138 -13.48 3.77 18.67
CA SER A 138 -13.79 3.43 20.07
C SER A 138 -13.11 2.12 20.48
N GLU A 139 -12.99 1.86 21.79
CA GLU A 139 -12.41 0.60 22.26
C GLU A 139 -13.25 -0.62 21.85
N TYR A 140 -14.59 -0.49 21.84
CA TYR A 140 -15.49 -1.54 21.36
C TYR A 140 -15.29 -1.84 19.87
N GLU A 141 -15.11 -0.83 19.04
CA GLU A 141 -14.81 -1.03 17.61
C GLU A 141 -13.45 -1.69 17.39
N LYS A 142 -12.44 -1.36 18.21
CA LYS A 142 -11.14 -2.03 18.16
C LYS A 142 -11.25 -3.50 18.55
N GLU A 143 -12.04 -3.84 19.57
CA GLU A 143 -12.29 -5.23 19.96
C GLU A 143 -12.87 -6.03 18.79
N ILE A 144 -13.93 -5.53 18.15
CA ILE A 144 -14.56 -6.19 17.00
C ILE A 144 -13.59 -6.35 15.83
N LEU A 145 -12.87 -5.27 15.46
CA LEU A 145 -11.90 -5.30 14.37
C LEU A 145 -10.72 -6.22 14.67
N ALA A 146 -10.33 -6.34 15.94
CA ALA A 146 -9.28 -7.26 16.35
C ALA A 146 -9.75 -8.71 16.28
N GLU A 147 -10.95 -9.02 16.79
CA GLU A 147 -11.51 -10.37 16.72
C GLU A 147 -11.57 -10.86 15.26
N ASP A 148 -12.11 -10.04 14.37
CA ASP A 148 -12.23 -10.35 12.95
C ASP A 148 -10.85 -10.49 12.26
N LEU A 149 -9.92 -9.58 12.56
CA LEU A 149 -8.53 -9.66 12.08
C LEU A 149 -7.86 -10.98 12.51
N ILE A 150 -7.93 -11.31 13.80
CA ILE A 150 -7.32 -12.50 14.40
C ILE A 150 -7.97 -13.76 13.83
N ASP A 151 -9.29 -13.78 13.69
CA ASP A 151 -10.03 -14.91 13.13
C ASP A 151 -9.68 -15.18 11.67
N LYS A 152 -9.56 -14.16 10.83
CA LYS A 152 -9.13 -14.35 9.44
C LYS A 152 -7.68 -14.78 9.32
N GLN A 153 -6.82 -14.27 10.20
CA GLN A 153 -5.45 -14.74 10.28
C GLN A 153 -5.40 -16.23 10.66
N ARG A 154 -6.21 -16.65 11.63
CA ARG A 154 -6.40 -18.05 12.04
C ARG A 154 -6.95 -18.92 10.91
N GLN A 155 -7.99 -18.46 10.21
CA GLN A 155 -8.59 -19.17 9.08
C GLN A 155 -7.57 -19.37 7.95
N SER A 156 -6.82 -18.33 7.59
CA SER A 156 -5.83 -18.39 6.51
C SER A 156 -4.72 -19.41 6.79
N ILE A 157 -4.14 -19.48 8.01
CA ILE A 157 -3.15 -20.52 8.34
C ILE A 157 -3.78 -21.90 8.52
N THR A 158 -5.01 -21.97 9.01
CA THR A 158 -5.73 -23.24 9.20
C THR A 158 -6.05 -23.91 7.86
N SER A 159 -6.26 -23.13 6.78
CA SER A 159 -6.40 -23.68 5.43
C SER A 159 -5.19 -24.53 5.01
N TRP A 160 -3.97 -24.08 5.34
CA TRP A 160 -2.74 -24.81 5.08
C TRP A 160 -2.62 -26.05 5.94
N THR A 161 -2.86 -25.94 7.25
CA THR A 161 -2.70 -27.09 8.15
C THR A 161 -3.74 -28.16 7.91
N ASN A 162 -4.98 -27.81 7.55
CA ASN A 162 -6.00 -28.76 7.14
C ASN A 162 -5.55 -29.55 5.90
N TYR A 163 -5.01 -28.87 4.88
CA TYR A 163 -4.52 -29.54 3.68
C TYR A 163 -3.29 -30.41 3.93
N LEU A 164 -2.31 -29.93 4.71
CA LEU A 164 -1.09 -30.66 5.01
C LEU A 164 -1.35 -31.87 5.94
N SER A 165 -2.34 -31.76 6.84
CA SER A 165 -2.73 -32.83 7.76
C SER A 165 -3.77 -33.81 7.19
N ASP A 166 -4.28 -33.58 5.98
CA ASP A 166 -5.18 -34.53 5.33
C ASP A 166 -4.47 -35.87 5.12
N LYS A 167 -5.18 -36.96 5.44
CA LYS A 167 -4.65 -38.33 5.32
C LYS A 167 -4.26 -38.70 3.88
N ASN A 168 -4.85 -38.04 2.89
CA ASN A 168 -4.57 -38.25 1.47
C ASN A 168 -3.58 -37.22 0.92
N CYS A 169 -3.00 -36.35 1.78
CA CYS A 169 -1.97 -35.42 1.37
C CYS A 169 -0.80 -36.21 0.75
N PRO A 170 -0.42 -35.95 -0.52
CA PRO A 170 0.54 -36.79 -1.24
C PRO A 170 1.99 -36.54 -0.82
N TYR A 171 2.23 -35.59 0.09
CA TYR A 171 3.56 -35.13 0.43
C TYR A 171 4.17 -35.88 1.60
N PRO A 172 5.49 -36.19 1.55
CA PRO A 172 6.21 -36.73 2.69
C PRO A 172 6.28 -35.70 3.82
N LEU A 173 6.40 -36.18 5.07
CA LEU A 173 6.39 -35.34 6.26
C LEU A 173 7.40 -34.19 6.21
N TRP A 174 8.60 -34.44 5.70
CA TRP A 174 9.62 -33.39 5.60
C TRP A 174 9.18 -32.21 4.73
N PHE A 175 8.39 -32.48 3.67
CA PHE A 175 7.91 -31.42 2.80
C PHE A 175 6.78 -30.66 3.45
N LYS A 176 5.90 -31.33 4.22
CA LYS A 176 4.89 -30.66 5.06
C LYS A 176 5.56 -29.70 6.06
N VAL A 177 6.60 -30.15 6.77
CA VAL A 177 7.41 -29.33 7.69
C VAL A 177 8.08 -28.16 6.97
N TYR A 178 8.66 -28.42 5.80
CA TYR A 178 9.32 -27.42 4.99
C TYR A 178 8.36 -26.33 4.49
N ALA A 179 7.20 -26.73 3.98
CA ALA A 179 6.16 -25.80 3.51
C ALA A 179 5.58 -24.99 4.67
N PHE A 180 5.28 -25.64 5.79
CA PHE A 180 4.75 -24.95 6.98
C PHE A 180 5.78 -23.97 7.59
N ASP A 181 7.06 -24.34 7.70
CA ASP A 181 8.11 -23.40 8.16
C ASP A 181 8.29 -22.24 7.18
N GLY A 182 8.07 -22.47 5.88
CA GLY A 182 8.08 -21.43 4.86
C GLY A 182 6.93 -20.44 5.04
N ILE A 183 5.69 -20.93 5.05
CA ILE A 183 4.48 -20.12 5.13
C ILE A 183 4.39 -19.34 6.45
N SER A 184 4.93 -19.89 7.54
CA SER A 184 4.95 -19.22 8.86
C SER A 184 5.68 -17.88 8.86
N LYS A 185 6.43 -17.57 7.80
CA LYS A 185 7.26 -16.37 7.65
C LYS A 185 6.75 -15.44 6.56
N MET A 186 5.62 -15.75 5.92
CA MET A 186 5.09 -15.01 4.78
C MET A 186 3.84 -14.24 5.20
N SER A 187 3.79 -12.93 4.92
CA SER A 187 2.51 -12.21 4.85
C SER A 187 1.85 -12.46 3.49
N ASN A 188 0.55 -12.21 3.35
CA ASN A 188 -0.17 -12.33 2.09
C ASN A 188 0.18 -11.22 1.05
N THR A 189 1.26 -10.46 1.24
CA THR A 189 1.72 -9.46 0.28
C THR A 189 2.73 -10.07 -0.69
N LEU A 190 2.31 -10.31 -1.93
CA LEU A 190 3.17 -10.78 -3.02
C LEU A 190 3.77 -9.60 -3.80
N ASN A 191 5.09 -9.51 -3.81
CA ASN A 191 5.82 -8.63 -4.73
C ASN A 191 6.05 -9.37 -6.05
N LEU A 192 5.39 -8.90 -7.11
CA LEU A 192 5.45 -9.51 -8.45
C LEU A 192 6.80 -9.29 -9.15
N ASP A 193 7.42 -8.13 -8.93
CA ASP A 193 8.67 -7.76 -9.60
C ASP A 193 9.82 -8.65 -9.09
N ASP A 194 9.83 -8.91 -7.78
CA ASP A 194 10.84 -9.77 -7.14
C ASP A 194 10.46 -11.25 -7.10
N ALA A 195 9.18 -11.58 -7.31
CA ALA A 195 8.58 -12.89 -7.03
C ALA A 195 8.94 -13.36 -5.62
N ASP A 196 8.55 -12.56 -4.62
CA ASP A 196 8.77 -12.82 -3.20
C ASP A 196 7.57 -12.36 -2.37
N TYR A 197 7.40 -12.96 -1.19
CA TYR A 197 6.42 -12.51 -0.22
C TYR A 197 7.10 -11.64 0.84
N ASN A 198 6.38 -10.63 1.32
CA ASN A 198 6.83 -9.88 2.48
C ASN A 198 6.95 -10.81 3.69
N ARG A 199 7.92 -10.50 4.55
CA ARG A 199 8.13 -11.27 5.78
C ARG A 199 7.09 -10.88 6.81
N ARG A 200 6.65 -11.85 7.60
CA ARG A 200 5.83 -11.63 8.79
C ARG A 200 6.59 -11.87 10.09
N ASP A 201 6.13 -11.18 11.12
CA ASP A 201 6.40 -11.40 12.54
C ASP A 201 5.07 -11.42 13.32
N ASN A 202 5.12 -11.39 14.65
CA ASN A 202 3.93 -11.41 15.49
C ASN A 202 3.08 -10.13 15.38
N THR A 203 3.64 -9.01 14.93
CA THR A 203 2.92 -7.74 14.73
C THR A 203 2.29 -7.59 13.34
N THR A 204 2.45 -8.60 12.48
CA THR A 204 1.93 -8.54 11.12
C THR A 204 0.44 -8.83 11.11
N ALA A 205 -0.37 -7.79 10.91
CA ALA A 205 -1.83 -7.89 10.81
C ALA A 205 -2.30 -8.77 9.63
N LEU A 206 -1.61 -8.68 8.49
CA LEU A 206 -2.02 -9.39 7.27
C LEU A 206 -2.13 -10.92 7.44
N SER A 207 -3.07 -11.49 6.70
CA SER A 207 -3.32 -12.94 6.60
C SER A 207 -2.10 -13.69 6.05
N PHE A 208 -2.11 -15.01 6.18
CA PHE A 208 -1.13 -15.87 5.51
C PHE A 208 -1.48 -16.01 4.01
N PRO A 209 -0.49 -16.23 3.13
CA PRO A 209 -0.75 -16.44 1.71
C PRO A 209 -1.73 -17.58 1.46
N LYS A 210 -2.56 -17.45 0.43
CA LYS A 210 -3.52 -18.49 0.06
C LYS A 210 -2.81 -19.78 -0.40
N LEU A 211 -3.32 -20.91 0.07
CA LEU A 211 -2.88 -22.22 -0.40
C LEU A 211 -3.32 -22.43 -1.85
N ASN A 212 -2.35 -22.76 -2.71
CA ASN A 212 -2.56 -23.21 -4.06
C ASN A 212 -1.87 -24.58 -4.23
N ALA A 213 -2.68 -25.63 -4.29
CA ALA A 213 -2.20 -27.01 -4.36
C ALA A 213 -1.36 -27.30 -5.61
N GLU A 214 -1.65 -26.64 -6.74
CA GLU A 214 -0.85 -26.77 -7.97
C GLU A 214 0.56 -26.20 -7.76
N ILE A 215 0.63 -24.98 -7.21
CA ILE A 215 1.91 -24.31 -6.93
C ILE A 215 2.71 -25.10 -5.91
N LEU A 216 2.07 -25.58 -4.85
CA LEU A 216 2.72 -26.42 -3.85
C LEU A 216 3.28 -27.72 -4.47
N ALA A 217 2.56 -28.33 -5.41
CA ALA A 217 3.04 -29.51 -6.15
C ALA A 217 4.23 -29.19 -7.06
N LYS A 218 4.22 -28.04 -7.73
CA LYS A 218 5.37 -27.57 -8.52
C LYS A 218 6.59 -27.38 -7.62
N VAL A 219 6.46 -26.68 -6.48
CA VAL A 219 7.55 -26.48 -5.51
C VAL A 219 8.09 -27.81 -5.00
N TYR A 220 7.21 -28.75 -4.63
CA TYR A 220 7.61 -30.10 -4.22
C TYR A 220 8.45 -30.79 -5.29
N ARG A 221 7.97 -30.80 -6.54
CA ARG A 221 8.66 -31.42 -7.67
C ARG A 221 10.04 -30.81 -7.89
N GLN A 222 10.17 -29.47 -7.89
CA GLN A 222 11.47 -28.80 -8.09
C GLN A 222 12.50 -29.23 -7.03
N ILE A 223 12.10 -29.27 -5.76
CA ILE A 223 13.00 -29.65 -4.66
C ILE A 223 13.28 -31.15 -4.67
N ASN A 224 12.24 -31.98 -4.79
CA ASN A 224 12.37 -33.44 -4.75
C ASN A 224 13.20 -33.95 -5.93
N ASP A 225 13.01 -33.43 -7.13
CA ASP A 225 13.75 -33.89 -8.30
C ASP A 225 15.23 -33.50 -8.20
N PHE A 226 15.53 -32.31 -7.70
CA PHE A 226 16.90 -31.83 -7.52
C PHE A 226 17.67 -32.56 -6.40
N TYR A 227 17.04 -32.80 -5.25
CA TYR A 227 17.71 -33.39 -4.07
C TYR A 227 17.51 -34.90 -3.91
N GLY A 228 16.45 -35.46 -4.49
CA GLY A 228 15.98 -36.82 -4.25
C GLY A 228 15.95 -37.74 -5.47
N VAL A 229 15.87 -37.20 -6.70
CA VAL A 229 15.75 -38.01 -7.93
C VAL A 229 17.04 -37.97 -8.75
N ASP A 230 17.24 -36.93 -9.57
CA ASP A 230 18.44 -36.77 -10.40
C ASP A 230 18.76 -35.29 -10.61
N LYS A 231 19.72 -34.82 -9.82
CA LYS A 231 20.23 -33.45 -9.90
C LYS A 231 20.76 -33.07 -11.28
N LYS A 232 21.42 -33.99 -12.00
CA LYS A 232 22.05 -33.68 -13.29
C LYS A 232 21.00 -33.53 -14.38
N ASP A 233 20.02 -34.43 -14.40
CA ASP A 233 18.87 -34.35 -15.32
C ASP A 233 17.99 -33.13 -15.03
N TRP A 234 17.76 -32.81 -13.75
CA TRP A 234 17.02 -31.60 -13.41
C TRP A 234 17.75 -30.33 -13.87
N LEU A 235 19.09 -30.26 -13.69
CA LEU A 235 19.90 -29.13 -14.13
C LEU A 235 19.95 -28.98 -15.67
N SER A 236 19.92 -30.07 -16.42
CA SER A 236 19.90 -30.00 -17.89
C SER A 236 18.57 -29.50 -18.44
N LYS A 237 17.46 -29.74 -17.72
CA LYS A 237 16.11 -29.27 -18.10
C LYS A 237 15.83 -27.81 -17.73
N HIS A 238 16.61 -27.23 -16.81
CA HIS A 238 16.40 -25.87 -16.29
C HIS A 238 17.67 -25.01 -16.39
N SER A 239 18.57 -25.30 -17.34
CA SER A 239 19.84 -24.58 -17.49
C SER A 239 19.66 -23.08 -17.74
N ASP A 240 18.55 -22.71 -18.36
CA ASP A 240 18.29 -21.37 -18.86
C ASP A 240 17.55 -20.48 -17.84
N ASP A 241 17.13 -21.04 -16.70
CA ASP A 241 16.48 -20.30 -15.60
C ASP A 241 17.40 -20.22 -14.37
N GLU A 242 18.40 -19.34 -14.45
CA GLU A 242 19.38 -19.14 -13.37
C GLU A 242 18.71 -18.79 -12.03
N LYS A 243 17.60 -18.04 -12.07
CA LYS A 243 16.82 -17.66 -10.88
C LYS A 243 16.20 -18.90 -10.23
N LEU A 244 15.55 -19.78 -11.00
CA LEU A 244 15.01 -21.05 -10.48
C LEU A 244 16.11 -21.92 -9.86
N VAL A 245 17.23 -22.09 -10.58
CA VAL A 245 18.35 -22.92 -10.12
C VAL A 245 18.91 -22.40 -8.79
N SER A 246 19.04 -21.08 -8.63
CA SER A 246 19.48 -20.45 -7.38
C SER A 246 18.50 -20.69 -6.22
N LEU A 247 17.21 -20.51 -6.49
CA LEU A 247 16.15 -20.70 -5.49
C LEU A 247 16.05 -22.15 -5.02
N VAL A 248 16.11 -23.13 -5.94
CA VAL A 248 16.10 -24.56 -5.59
C VAL A 248 17.33 -24.93 -4.77
N LYS A 249 18.52 -24.41 -5.13
CA LYS A 249 19.77 -24.66 -4.36
C LYS A 249 19.73 -24.11 -2.93
N SER A 250 19.00 -23.02 -2.71
CA SER A 250 18.82 -22.41 -1.38
C SER A 250 17.62 -22.97 -0.62
N ALA A 251 16.75 -23.72 -1.30
CA ALA A 251 15.47 -24.19 -0.80
C ALA A 251 14.63 -23.06 -0.16
N ASN A 252 14.67 -21.85 -0.71
CA ASN A 252 13.88 -20.74 -0.18
C ASN A 252 12.39 -20.92 -0.56
N PHE A 253 11.58 -21.48 0.36
CA PHE A 253 10.18 -21.78 0.10
C PHE A 253 9.36 -20.55 -0.33
N PRO A 254 9.39 -19.40 0.40
CA PRO A 254 8.64 -18.20 -0.01
C PRO A 254 8.88 -17.79 -1.46
N LYS A 255 10.15 -17.72 -1.88
CA LYS A 255 10.53 -17.32 -3.24
C LYS A 255 10.21 -18.36 -4.29
N LEU A 256 10.34 -19.65 -3.96
CA LEU A 256 9.96 -20.73 -4.88
C LEU A 256 8.45 -20.74 -5.12
N TYR A 257 7.67 -20.62 -4.04
CA TYR A 257 6.22 -20.57 -4.10
C TYR A 257 5.76 -19.34 -4.89
N ALA A 258 6.28 -18.15 -4.59
CA ALA A 258 6.00 -16.93 -5.34
C ALA A 258 6.38 -17.03 -6.82
N LYS A 259 7.57 -17.54 -7.16
CA LYS A 259 8.00 -17.70 -8.55
C LYS A 259 7.09 -18.64 -9.34
N GLU A 260 6.76 -19.79 -8.78
CA GLU A 260 5.86 -20.75 -9.44
C GLU A 260 4.45 -20.18 -9.57
N LEU A 261 3.97 -19.43 -8.56
CA LEU A 261 2.67 -18.74 -8.61
C LEU A 261 2.64 -17.68 -9.71
N VAL A 262 3.63 -16.77 -9.76
CA VAL A 262 3.74 -15.73 -10.81
C VAL A 262 3.84 -16.34 -12.20
N ASN A 263 4.60 -17.42 -12.37
CA ASN A 263 4.72 -18.13 -13.64
C ASN A 263 3.41 -18.78 -14.09
N THR A 264 2.53 -19.13 -13.14
CA THR A 264 1.25 -19.81 -13.42
C THR A 264 0.11 -18.82 -13.58
N LYS A 265 0.15 -17.68 -12.86
CA LYS A 265 -0.91 -16.68 -12.90
C LYS A 265 -0.79 -15.86 -14.19
N VAL A 266 -1.71 -16.10 -15.11
CA VAL A 266 -1.86 -15.28 -16.32
C VAL A 266 -2.64 -14.02 -15.95
N ILE A 267 -1.93 -12.91 -15.77
CA ILE A 267 -2.56 -11.59 -15.71
C ILE A 267 -2.91 -11.20 -17.15
N ILE A 268 -4.20 -11.22 -17.47
CA ILE A 268 -4.68 -10.72 -18.76
C ILE A 268 -4.59 -9.20 -18.69
N LYS A 269 -3.72 -8.64 -19.53
CA LYS A 269 -3.51 -7.19 -19.62
C LYS A 269 -4.62 -6.53 -20.42
N THR A 270 -4.97 -5.32 -19.99
CA THR A 270 -5.88 -4.44 -20.73
C THR A 270 -5.30 -4.13 -22.12
N PRO A 271 -6.07 -4.35 -23.21
CA PRO A 271 -5.69 -3.93 -24.56
C PRO A 271 -5.43 -2.41 -24.65
N GLU A 272 -4.56 -1.98 -25.56
CA GLU A 272 -4.20 -0.54 -25.71
C GLU A 272 -5.37 0.32 -26.23
N ARG A 273 -6.30 -0.28 -26.98
CA ARG A 273 -7.43 0.43 -27.60
C ARG A 273 -8.74 0.02 -26.94
N THR A 274 -9.58 1.00 -26.62
CA THR A 274 -10.88 0.79 -25.97
C THR A 274 -11.79 -0.15 -26.75
N GLU A 275 -11.76 -0.09 -28.09
CA GLU A 275 -12.56 -0.95 -28.97
C GLU A 275 -12.19 -2.43 -28.93
N ASP A 276 -10.95 -2.74 -28.51
CA ASP A 276 -10.46 -4.11 -28.35
C ASP A 276 -10.71 -4.65 -26.93
N VAL A 277 -11.24 -3.81 -26.02
CA VAL A 277 -11.57 -4.20 -24.66
C VAL A 277 -12.92 -4.93 -24.64
N HIS A 278 -12.87 -6.23 -24.35
CA HIS A 278 -14.04 -7.07 -24.13
C HIS A 278 -14.02 -7.62 -22.71
N GLY A 279 -15.15 -7.52 -22.01
CA GLY A 279 -15.27 -7.91 -20.61
C GLY A 279 -16.61 -7.50 -20.02
N ASP A 280 -16.83 -7.86 -18.76
CA ASP A 280 -18.07 -7.56 -18.05
C ASP A 280 -17.82 -7.21 -16.56
N TRP A 281 -18.85 -6.65 -15.92
CA TRP A 281 -18.84 -6.24 -14.51
C TRP A 281 -19.48 -7.30 -13.62
N PHE A 282 -18.81 -7.60 -12.52
CA PHE A 282 -19.27 -8.57 -11.52
C PHE A 282 -19.34 -7.88 -10.15
N GLU A 283 -20.40 -8.18 -9.39
CA GLU A 283 -20.60 -7.62 -8.05
C GLU A 283 -20.19 -8.65 -7.00
N TYR A 284 -19.51 -8.17 -5.96
CA TYR A 284 -19.03 -8.96 -4.82
C TYR A 284 -19.39 -8.21 -3.54
N LYS A 285 -20.00 -8.92 -2.58
CA LYS A 285 -20.54 -8.36 -1.34
C LYS A 285 -19.87 -9.00 -0.13
N LEU A 286 -20.35 -8.66 1.06
CA LEU A 286 -19.99 -9.34 2.31
C LEU A 286 -20.19 -10.86 2.15
N GLY A 287 -19.14 -11.64 2.45
CA GLY A 287 -19.08 -13.09 2.21
C GLY A 287 -18.35 -13.52 0.93
N ASP A 288 -18.05 -12.59 0.00
CA ASP A 288 -17.29 -12.86 -1.24
C ASP A 288 -15.79 -12.45 -1.13
N GLU A 289 -15.26 -12.29 0.08
CA GLU A 289 -13.93 -11.74 0.31
C GLU A 289 -12.81 -12.59 -0.31
N GLU A 290 -12.97 -13.90 -0.30
CA GLU A 290 -12.03 -14.84 -0.89
C GLU A 290 -11.99 -14.76 -2.41
N GLU A 291 -13.14 -14.50 -3.05
CA GLU A 291 -13.28 -14.25 -4.48
C GLU A 291 -12.62 -12.92 -4.86
N ILE A 292 -12.87 -11.86 -4.08
CA ILE A 292 -12.23 -10.54 -4.28
C ILE A 292 -10.71 -10.68 -4.17
N ALA A 293 -10.22 -11.35 -3.13
CA ALA A 293 -8.79 -11.60 -2.92
C ALA A 293 -8.16 -12.39 -4.08
N SER A 294 -8.85 -13.40 -4.59
CA SER A 294 -8.40 -14.18 -5.74
C SER A 294 -8.25 -13.33 -7.01
N LEU A 295 -9.18 -12.39 -7.24
CA LEU A 295 -9.16 -11.46 -8.38
C LEU A 295 -8.08 -10.40 -8.25
N ALA A 296 -7.75 -10.01 -7.02
CA ALA A 296 -6.73 -9.02 -6.68
C ALA A 296 -5.30 -9.59 -6.64
N GLU A 297 -5.15 -10.92 -6.53
CA GLU A 297 -3.82 -11.52 -6.50
C GLU A 297 -3.06 -11.20 -7.80
N GLY A 298 -1.90 -10.58 -7.66
CA GLY A 298 -1.09 -10.14 -8.80
C GLY A 298 -1.55 -8.84 -9.50
N THR A 299 -2.49 -8.08 -8.94
CA THR A 299 -2.90 -6.76 -9.46
C THR A 299 -2.30 -5.58 -8.68
N LYS A 300 -1.55 -5.85 -7.60
CA LYS A 300 -1.08 -4.87 -6.60
C LYS A 300 -2.20 -4.25 -5.74
N TRP A 301 -3.46 -4.68 -5.91
CA TRP A 301 -4.57 -4.23 -5.06
C TRP A 301 -4.42 -4.74 -3.62
N CYS A 302 -4.68 -3.88 -2.64
CA CYS A 302 -4.56 -4.22 -1.22
C CYS A 302 -5.60 -5.25 -0.75
N VAL A 303 -6.73 -5.36 -1.45
CA VAL A 303 -7.78 -6.35 -1.21
C VAL A 303 -7.39 -7.78 -1.62
N VAL A 304 -6.13 -8.02 -2.00
CA VAL A 304 -5.55 -9.37 -2.09
C VAL A 304 -5.59 -10.12 -0.74
N ASP A 305 -5.70 -9.39 0.36
CA ASP A 305 -6.04 -9.93 1.67
C ASP A 305 -7.56 -9.92 1.87
N PRO A 306 -8.20 -11.09 2.09
CA PRO A 306 -9.63 -11.16 2.37
C PRO A 306 -10.05 -10.30 3.56
N ASN A 307 -9.18 -10.10 4.56
CA ASN A 307 -9.51 -9.22 5.68
C ASN A 307 -9.62 -7.76 5.26
N VAL A 308 -8.72 -7.30 4.40
CA VAL A 308 -8.79 -5.93 3.87
C VAL A 308 -10.06 -5.76 3.03
N ALA A 309 -10.42 -6.76 2.21
CA ALA A 309 -11.68 -6.76 1.46
C ALA A 309 -12.90 -6.69 2.38
N HIS A 310 -12.93 -7.49 3.45
CA HIS A 310 -13.99 -7.46 4.44
C HIS A 310 -14.11 -6.11 5.12
N ASN A 311 -12.99 -5.53 5.56
CA ASN A 311 -13.00 -4.22 6.22
C ASN A 311 -13.69 -3.23 5.30
N TYR A 312 -13.32 -3.13 4.03
CA TYR A 312 -14.01 -2.27 3.07
C TYR A 312 -15.51 -2.51 2.87
N LEU A 313 -15.99 -3.73 3.13
CA LEU A 313 -17.40 -4.13 3.02
C LEU A 313 -18.20 -3.87 4.32
N VAL A 314 -17.52 -3.79 5.46
CA VAL A 314 -18.16 -3.59 6.79
C VAL A 314 -17.95 -2.18 7.34
N TYR A 315 -16.87 -1.50 6.93
CA TYR A 315 -16.43 -0.24 7.50
C TYR A 315 -17.48 0.87 7.37
N GLY A 316 -18.00 1.34 8.51
CA GLY A 316 -19.03 2.39 8.62
C GLY A 316 -20.38 1.91 9.18
N GLN A 317 -20.54 0.62 9.47
CA GLN A 317 -21.74 0.08 10.14
C GLN A 317 -21.79 0.37 11.65
N TYR A 318 -20.66 0.59 12.29
CA TYR A 318 -20.58 0.94 13.72
C TYR A 318 -20.74 2.45 13.88
N SER A 319 -21.98 2.94 13.78
CA SER A 319 -22.31 4.29 14.27
C SER A 319 -22.81 4.15 15.70
N ASP A 320 -22.06 4.72 16.64
CA ASP A 320 -22.41 4.80 18.06
C ASP A 320 -23.73 5.57 18.21
N PRO A 321 -24.82 4.95 18.72
CA PRO A 321 -26.04 5.66 18.99
C PRO A 321 -25.98 6.18 20.42
N GLU A 322 -25.23 7.26 20.69
CA GLU A 322 -25.44 8.12 21.87
C GLU A 322 -24.39 9.26 21.92
N GLU A 323 -24.47 10.20 20.96
CA GLU A 323 -24.23 11.61 21.29
C GLU A 323 -25.60 12.30 21.30
N ASP A 324 -26.41 12.02 22.32
CA ASP A 324 -27.42 12.96 22.76
C ASP A 324 -27.05 13.39 24.19
N ASP A 325 -26.77 14.69 24.29
CA ASP A 325 -26.44 15.40 25.50
C ASP A 325 -27.52 15.20 26.57
N ASP A 326 -27.21 14.54 27.68
CA ASP A 326 -27.63 15.06 28.99
C ASP A 326 -26.86 14.42 30.15
N TYR A 327 -26.32 15.30 30.98
CA TYR A 327 -25.77 14.96 32.28
C TYR A 327 -26.90 14.48 33.19
N ASP A 328 -26.80 13.26 33.72
CA ASP A 328 -27.00 13.09 35.17
C ASP A 328 -26.32 11.83 35.71
N GLN A 329 -25.60 12.04 36.81
CA GLN A 329 -25.09 10.98 37.69
C GLN A 329 -26.29 10.25 38.29
N ASP A 330 -26.29 8.93 38.27
CA ASP A 330 -26.40 8.13 39.49
C ASP A 330 -26.11 6.65 39.20
N TYR A 331 -25.24 6.06 40.03
CA TYR A 331 -24.96 4.63 40.05
C TYR A 331 -26.13 3.91 40.71
N GLU A 332 -26.69 2.90 40.05
CA GLU A 332 -27.22 1.71 40.71
C GLU A 332 -27.17 0.53 39.72
N ASP A 333 -26.42 -0.50 40.13
CA ASP A 333 -26.46 -1.86 39.57
C ASP A 333 -27.92 -2.34 39.53
N ASP A 334 -28.41 -2.76 38.37
CA ASP A 334 -29.31 -3.92 38.25
C ASP A 334 -29.48 -4.33 36.79
N GLU A 335 -29.64 -5.65 36.63
CA GLU A 335 -29.66 -6.47 35.43
C GLU A 335 -30.69 -6.07 34.35
N ASP A 336 -30.42 -6.58 33.14
CA ASP A 336 -31.29 -6.67 31.95
C ASP A 336 -31.48 -5.38 31.11
N TRP A 337 -30.58 -5.19 30.14
CA TRP A 337 -30.84 -4.37 28.96
C TRP A 337 -30.56 -5.19 27.70
N GLU A 338 -31.63 -5.37 26.93
CA GLU A 338 -31.71 -6.12 25.69
C GLU A 338 -30.71 -5.58 24.65
N ASP A 339 -30.17 -6.49 23.83
CA ASP A 339 -29.45 -6.21 22.59
C ASP A 339 -30.26 -5.23 21.72
N ASP A 340 -30.00 -3.93 21.83
CA ASP A 340 -30.25 -3.00 20.73
C ASP A 340 -29.05 -3.08 19.78
N ASP A 341 -28.97 -4.22 19.11
CA ASP A 341 -28.28 -4.42 17.83
C ASP A 341 -28.72 -3.29 16.87
N ILE A 342 -27.96 -2.19 16.78
CA ILE A 342 -27.95 -1.41 15.53
C ILE A 342 -27.14 -2.21 14.51
N LYS A 343 -27.79 -3.27 14.01
CA LYS A 343 -27.50 -3.85 12.71
C LYS A 343 -27.98 -2.85 11.68
N VAL A 344 -27.07 -2.27 10.92
CA VAL A 344 -27.41 -1.88 9.55
C VAL A 344 -27.71 -3.21 8.85
N GLU A 345 -28.99 -3.63 8.85
CA GLU A 345 -29.41 -5.00 8.51
C GLU A 345 -29.00 -5.44 7.10
N ASP A 346 -28.51 -4.56 6.23
CA ASP A 346 -27.88 -4.91 4.96
C ASP A 346 -26.92 -3.79 4.50
N PRO A 347 -25.59 -3.89 4.67
CA PRO A 347 -24.67 -2.94 4.06
C PRO A 347 -24.80 -2.96 2.54
N GLU A 348 -25.00 -1.78 1.92
CA GLU A 348 -24.98 -1.66 0.46
C GLU A 348 -23.54 -1.68 -0.11
N ALA A 349 -22.55 -1.78 0.76
CA ALA A 349 -21.15 -1.89 0.40
C ALA A 349 -20.90 -3.11 -0.50
N LYS A 350 -20.17 -2.88 -1.58
CA LYS A 350 -19.81 -3.92 -2.54
C LYS A 350 -18.60 -3.50 -3.36
N PHE A 351 -17.89 -4.50 -3.88
CA PHE A 351 -16.95 -4.31 -4.98
C PHE A 351 -17.64 -4.64 -6.30
N ILE A 352 -17.50 -3.76 -7.29
CA ILE A 352 -17.92 -4.01 -8.65
C ILE A 352 -16.65 -4.10 -9.50
N ILE A 353 -16.26 -5.30 -9.90
CA ILE A 353 -14.98 -5.57 -10.55
C ILE A 353 -15.22 -5.88 -12.04
N PHE A 354 -14.52 -5.15 -12.91
CA PHE A 354 -14.48 -5.42 -14.34
C PHE A 354 -13.45 -6.51 -14.63
N ARG A 355 -13.86 -7.53 -15.38
CA ARG A 355 -13.00 -8.65 -15.79
C ARG A 355 -12.98 -8.75 -17.31
N LEU A 356 -11.77 -8.80 -17.88
CA LEU A 356 -11.59 -9.03 -19.31
C LEU A 356 -12.06 -10.43 -19.69
N GLU A 357 -12.62 -10.57 -20.88
CA GLU A 357 -12.91 -11.86 -21.50
C GLU A 357 -11.61 -12.47 -22.06
N ASP A 358 -11.40 -13.78 -21.92
CA ASP A 358 -10.27 -14.48 -22.53
C ASP A 358 -10.38 -14.38 -24.06
N PRO A 359 -9.41 -13.76 -24.74
CA PRO A 359 -9.44 -13.61 -26.20
C PRO A 359 -9.54 -14.95 -26.95
N ASN A 360 -9.10 -16.04 -26.33
CA ASN A 360 -9.08 -17.37 -26.94
C ASN A 360 -10.33 -18.20 -26.61
N THR A 361 -11.09 -17.80 -25.59
CA THR A 361 -12.19 -18.60 -25.06
C THR A 361 -13.39 -17.70 -24.72
N PRO A 362 -14.24 -17.38 -25.71
CA PRO A 362 -15.42 -16.54 -25.46
C PRO A 362 -16.33 -17.10 -24.36
N GLY A 363 -16.79 -16.23 -23.46
CA GLY A 363 -17.58 -16.54 -22.27
C GLY A 363 -16.75 -16.92 -21.04
N VAL A 364 -15.42 -17.04 -21.16
CA VAL A 364 -14.52 -17.25 -20.02
C VAL A 364 -13.85 -15.92 -19.68
N PHE A 365 -13.92 -15.53 -18.41
CA PHE A 365 -13.36 -14.27 -17.93
C PHE A 365 -12.03 -14.48 -17.23
N ALA A 366 -11.16 -13.47 -17.30
CA ALA A 366 -9.87 -13.41 -16.63
C ALA A 366 -9.99 -13.79 -15.15
N SER A 367 -8.97 -14.49 -14.64
CA SER A 367 -8.84 -14.82 -13.22
C SER A 367 -8.39 -13.64 -12.36
N ASN A 368 -8.08 -12.49 -12.97
CA ASN A 368 -7.77 -11.23 -12.30
C ASN A 368 -8.82 -10.16 -12.64
N GLY A 369 -8.97 -9.18 -11.74
CA GLY A 369 -9.67 -7.93 -12.05
C GLY A 369 -8.82 -7.00 -12.92
N SER A 370 -9.48 -6.13 -13.69
CA SER A 370 -8.83 -5.10 -14.52
C SER A 370 -9.20 -3.67 -14.10
N ALA A 371 -10.39 -3.49 -13.52
CA ALA A 371 -10.76 -2.26 -12.83
C ALA A 371 -11.75 -2.60 -11.72
N SER A 372 -11.85 -1.75 -10.71
CA SER A 372 -12.83 -1.89 -9.63
C SER A 372 -13.51 -0.55 -9.34
N ILE A 373 -14.76 -0.65 -8.89
CA ILE A 373 -15.52 0.45 -8.29
C ILE A 373 -16.02 -0.06 -6.95
N ARG A 374 -15.65 0.62 -5.86
CA ARG A 374 -16.08 0.30 -4.50
C ARG A 374 -17.26 1.19 -4.12
N LEU A 375 -18.31 0.60 -3.56
CA LEU A 375 -19.38 1.33 -2.88
C LEU A 375 -19.15 1.26 -1.36
N ASN A 376 -19.37 2.37 -0.66
CA ASN A 376 -19.38 2.41 0.80
C ASN A 376 -20.68 1.79 1.37
N PRO A 377 -20.85 1.66 2.71
CA PRO A 377 -22.06 1.05 3.29
C PRO A 377 -23.38 1.71 2.91
N ASN A 378 -23.35 2.98 2.49
CA ASN A 378 -24.51 3.74 2.03
C ASN A 378 -24.77 3.58 0.52
N GLY A 379 -24.06 2.67 -0.16
CA GLY A 379 -24.24 2.40 -1.59
C GLY A 379 -23.67 3.48 -2.51
N ILE A 380 -22.87 4.40 -1.96
CA ILE A 380 -22.27 5.52 -2.70
C ILE A 380 -20.88 5.12 -3.20
N VAL A 381 -20.57 5.43 -4.47
CA VAL A 381 -19.24 5.20 -5.05
C VAL A 381 -18.21 5.93 -4.21
N ASP A 382 -17.19 5.21 -3.78
CA ASP A 382 -16.16 5.75 -2.90
C ASP A 382 -14.72 5.53 -3.38
N GLU A 383 -14.49 4.52 -4.20
CA GLU A 383 -13.19 4.32 -4.84
C GLU A 383 -13.36 3.81 -6.28
N VAL A 384 -12.46 4.22 -7.16
CA VAL A 384 -12.32 3.72 -8.54
C VAL A 384 -10.85 3.41 -8.78
N SER A 385 -10.52 2.15 -9.08
CA SER A 385 -9.14 1.68 -9.16
C SER A 385 -8.89 0.84 -10.42
N GLY A 386 -7.67 0.92 -10.98
CA GLY A 386 -7.18 0.13 -12.11
C GLY A 386 -5.86 -0.56 -11.81
N LEU A 387 -5.13 -0.99 -12.85
CA LEU A 387 -3.89 -1.77 -12.71
C LEU A 387 -2.59 -0.98 -12.89
N ASN A 388 -2.67 0.29 -13.29
CA ASN A 388 -1.48 1.12 -13.45
C ASN A 388 -0.92 1.59 -12.10
N GLU A 389 0.25 2.23 -12.12
CA GLU A 389 0.90 2.77 -10.92
C GLU A 389 -0.05 3.69 -10.13
N GLY A 390 -0.02 3.57 -8.80
CA GLY A 390 -0.98 4.28 -7.93
C GLY A 390 -2.43 3.79 -8.05
N GLN A 391 -2.65 2.60 -8.59
CA GLN A 391 -3.96 2.04 -8.97
C GLN A 391 -4.71 2.90 -10.00
N ALA A 392 -3.97 3.58 -10.88
CA ALA A 392 -4.54 4.35 -11.97
C ALA A 392 -5.34 3.46 -12.94
N VAL A 393 -6.46 3.99 -13.46
CA VAL A 393 -7.24 3.31 -14.51
C VAL A 393 -6.51 3.39 -15.84
N GLU A 394 -6.31 2.26 -16.51
CA GLU A 394 -5.70 2.21 -17.83
C GLU A 394 -6.51 3.00 -18.86
N ASP A 395 -5.82 3.70 -19.77
CA ASP A 395 -6.44 4.64 -20.72
C ASP A 395 -7.57 4.03 -21.55
N ALA A 396 -7.39 2.77 -21.98
CA ALA A 396 -8.39 2.05 -22.74
C ALA A 396 -9.67 1.74 -21.94
N LEU A 397 -9.56 1.61 -20.61
CA LEU A 397 -10.66 1.34 -19.70
C LEU A 397 -11.39 2.61 -19.24
N VAL A 398 -10.74 3.78 -19.29
CA VAL A 398 -11.33 5.06 -18.82
C VAL A 398 -12.77 5.28 -19.32
N PRO A 399 -13.10 5.11 -20.63
CA PRO A 399 -14.49 5.28 -21.10
C PRO A 399 -15.48 4.26 -20.53
N ILE A 400 -15.04 3.02 -20.31
CA ILE A 400 -15.86 1.91 -19.82
C ILE A 400 -16.14 2.12 -18.32
N VAL A 401 -15.10 2.41 -17.55
CA VAL A 401 -15.19 2.67 -16.10
C VAL A 401 -16.00 3.93 -15.84
N LYS A 402 -15.79 5.02 -16.61
CA LYS A 402 -16.61 6.24 -16.53
C LYS A 402 -18.09 5.95 -16.69
N LYS A 403 -18.46 5.16 -17.71
CA LYS A 403 -19.86 4.81 -17.97
C LYS A 403 -20.47 4.03 -16.80
N LYS A 404 -19.73 3.08 -16.22
CA LYS A 404 -20.21 2.31 -15.06
C LYS A 404 -20.29 3.17 -13.80
N ALA A 405 -19.26 3.95 -13.48
CA ALA A 405 -19.23 4.82 -12.32
C ALA A 405 -20.40 5.82 -12.34
N LEU A 406 -20.62 6.51 -13.45
CA LEU A 406 -21.73 7.47 -13.59
C LEU A 406 -23.13 6.83 -13.57
N SER A 407 -23.23 5.50 -13.65
CA SER A 407 -24.50 4.78 -13.49
C SER A 407 -24.83 4.45 -12.03
N LEU A 408 -23.91 4.72 -11.10
CA LEU A 408 -24.01 4.38 -9.69
C LEU A 408 -24.14 5.65 -8.83
N PRO A 409 -24.80 5.58 -7.65
CA PRO A 409 -24.93 6.72 -6.74
C PRO A 409 -23.58 7.33 -6.35
N GLY A 410 -23.46 8.66 -6.42
CA GLY A 410 -22.22 9.39 -6.12
C GLY A 410 -21.13 9.28 -7.17
N GLY A 411 -21.33 8.51 -8.25
CA GLY A 411 -20.37 8.41 -9.34
C GLY A 411 -20.10 9.75 -10.04
N GLU A 412 -21.06 10.67 -10.02
CA GLU A 412 -20.93 12.04 -10.52
C GLU A 412 -19.78 12.82 -9.86
N LYS A 413 -19.38 12.46 -8.64
CA LYS A 413 -18.21 13.06 -7.95
C LYS A 413 -16.90 12.84 -8.69
N TYR A 414 -16.82 11.79 -9.54
CA TYR A 414 -15.65 11.48 -10.37
C TYR A 414 -15.73 12.08 -11.78
N LEU A 415 -16.81 12.79 -12.15
CA LEU A 415 -16.99 13.25 -13.53
C LEU A 415 -15.81 14.11 -14.00
N GLN A 416 -15.37 15.06 -13.17
CA GLN A 416 -14.21 15.90 -13.47
C GLN A 416 -12.94 15.06 -13.62
N LYS A 417 -12.68 14.11 -12.70
CA LYS A 417 -11.51 13.22 -12.77
C LYS A 417 -11.46 12.43 -14.07
N PHE A 418 -12.59 11.90 -14.51
CA PHE A 418 -12.68 11.21 -15.80
C PHE A 418 -12.49 12.15 -17.00
N ASP A 419 -13.10 13.34 -16.97
CA ASP A 419 -12.95 14.32 -18.05
C ASP A 419 -11.50 14.80 -18.20
N ASP A 420 -10.84 15.05 -17.06
CA ASP A 420 -9.46 15.51 -17.01
C ASP A 420 -8.49 14.43 -17.49
N LYS A 421 -8.63 13.18 -17.01
CA LYS A 421 -7.86 12.04 -17.51
C LYS A 421 -8.03 11.87 -19.02
N GLN A 422 -9.26 11.98 -19.54
CA GLN A 422 -9.53 11.89 -20.97
C GLN A 422 -8.93 13.06 -21.76
N ALA A 423 -8.90 14.26 -21.20
CA ALA A 423 -8.24 15.40 -21.83
C ALA A 423 -6.73 15.17 -21.90
N LEU A 424 -6.09 14.75 -20.81
CA LEU A 424 -4.65 14.43 -20.78
C LEU A 424 -4.28 13.33 -21.79
N ILE A 425 -5.04 12.24 -21.88
CA ILE A 425 -4.85 11.19 -22.90
C ILE A 425 -4.90 11.75 -24.33
N ARG A 426 -5.77 12.74 -24.58
CA ARG A 426 -5.85 13.39 -25.91
C ARG A 426 -4.64 14.28 -26.17
N LEU A 427 -4.21 15.05 -25.18
CA LEU A 427 -3.02 15.92 -25.30
C LEU A 427 -1.76 15.09 -25.53
N ASP A 428 -1.64 13.95 -24.85
CA ASP A 428 -0.53 13.02 -25.00
C ASP A 428 -0.48 12.43 -26.42
N LYS A 429 -1.61 11.94 -26.93
CA LYS A 429 -1.71 11.47 -28.34
C LYS A 429 -1.38 12.57 -29.37
N LYS A 430 -1.70 13.84 -29.07
CA LYS A 430 -1.28 14.97 -29.91
C LYS A 430 0.22 15.19 -29.84
N MET A 431 0.79 15.13 -28.63
CA MET A 431 2.22 15.18 -28.39
C MET A 431 2.96 14.09 -29.17
N GLU A 432 2.56 12.82 -29.08
CA GLU A 432 3.18 11.71 -29.81
C GLU A 432 3.21 11.94 -31.33
N LYS A 433 2.15 12.54 -31.87
CA LYS A 433 2.02 12.86 -33.30
C LYS A 433 2.71 14.17 -33.71
N GLY A 434 3.22 14.95 -32.76
CA GLY A 434 3.80 16.26 -33.01
C GLY A 434 2.77 17.32 -33.43
N GLU A 435 1.51 17.17 -33.00
CA GLU A 435 0.43 18.12 -33.28
C GLU A 435 0.49 19.34 -32.33
N ASP A 436 -0.03 20.49 -32.79
CA ASP A 436 -0.14 21.69 -31.97
C ASP A 436 -1.32 21.60 -30.99
N LEU A 437 -1.14 22.16 -29.79
CA LEU A 437 -2.24 22.44 -28.85
C LEU A 437 -2.92 23.79 -29.12
N THR A 438 -4.23 23.81 -28.88
CA THR A 438 -5.06 25.01 -28.89
C THR A 438 -4.87 25.84 -27.61
N LYS A 439 -5.32 27.09 -27.62
CA LYS A 439 -5.27 27.97 -26.45
C LYS A 439 -6.05 27.38 -25.27
N GLU A 440 -7.20 26.78 -25.52
CA GLU A 440 -8.06 26.18 -24.51
C GLU A 440 -7.41 24.94 -23.89
N GLU A 441 -6.75 24.11 -24.71
CA GLU A 441 -5.99 22.95 -24.24
C GLU A 441 -4.78 23.35 -23.39
N LEU A 442 -4.08 24.42 -23.77
CA LEU A 442 -3.00 24.97 -22.97
C LEU A 442 -3.52 25.59 -21.67
N SER A 443 -4.68 26.25 -21.70
CA SER A 443 -5.31 26.81 -20.51
C SER A 443 -5.71 25.71 -19.52
N PHE A 444 -6.14 24.54 -20.04
CA PHE A 444 -6.36 23.34 -19.24
C PHE A 444 -5.05 22.78 -18.67
N LEU A 445 -4.01 22.59 -19.50
CA LEU A 445 -2.71 22.04 -19.06
C LEU A 445 -2.03 22.87 -17.96
N TYR A 446 -2.20 24.19 -17.99
CA TYR A 446 -1.69 25.11 -16.98
C TYR A 446 -2.71 25.46 -15.89
N GLU A 447 -3.86 24.77 -15.84
CA GLU A 447 -4.84 24.88 -14.75
C GLU A 447 -5.39 26.30 -14.53
N LEU A 448 -5.52 27.09 -15.62
CA LEU A 448 -5.81 28.53 -15.55
C LEU A 448 -7.24 28.86 -15.12
N ASP A 449 -8.17 27.93 -15.32
CA ASP A 449 -9.59 28.11 -14.98
C ASP A 449 -10.01 27.24 -13.79
N ARG A 450 -9.39 26.08 -13.62
CA ARG A 450 -9.54 25.20 -12.44
C ARG A 450 -8.39 24.19 -12.36
N PRO A 451 -8.14 23.60 -11.18
CA PRO A 451 -7.20 22.50 -11.04
C PRO A 451 -7.60 21.26 -11.85
N ILE A 452 -6.60 20.51 -12.31
CA ILE A 452 -6.75 19.18 -12.88
C ILE A 452 -6.98 18.19 -11.73
N ALA A 453 -8.04 17.40 -11.81
CA ALA A 453 -8.35 16.38 -10.83
C ALA A 453 -7.84 15.00 -11.29
N THR A 454 -7.00 14.37 -10.46
CA THR A 454 -6.44 13.05 -10.73
C THR A 454 -7.47 11.94 -10.45
N LEU A 455 -7.65 11.03 -11.42
CA LEU A 455 -8.49 9.83 -11.29
C LEU A 455 -7.82 8.73 -10.46
N ASP A 456 -6.50 8.72 -10.46
CA ASP A 456 -5.67 7.70 -9.82
C ASP A 456 -5.80 7.77 -8.29
N THR A 457 -5.92 6.61 -7.64
CA THR A 457 -6.26 6.50 -6.21
C THR A 457 -5.13 7.00 -5.30
N TYR A 458 -3.87 6.73 -5.66
CA TYR A 458 -2.71 7.04 -4.80
C TYR A 458 -1.68 8.00 -5.41
N ASN A 459 -1.97 8.60 -6.57
CA ASN A 459 -1.09 9.62 -7.17
C ASN A 459 -1.69 11.01 -6.96
N GLU A 460 -0.85 11.98 -6.57
CA GLU A 460 -1.26 13.38 -6.44
C GLU A 460 -1.40 14.06 -7.81
N GLU A 461 -0.56 13.70 -8.79
CA GLU A 461 -0.53 14.29 -10.14
C GLU A 461 -0.44 13.19 -11.23
N ASP A 462 -1.04 13.43 -12.40
CA ASP A 462 -0.89 12.54 -13.57
C ASP A 462 0.50 12.74 -14.21
N PRO A 463 1.26 11.65 -14.46
CA PRO A 463 2.66 11.74 -14.91
C PRO A 463 2.84 12.43 -16.27
N ARG A 464 1.79 12.56 -17.08
CA ARG A 464 1.86 13.23 -18.39
C ARG A 464 1.94 14.75 -18.29
N ILE A 465 1.47 15.35 -17.19
CA ILE A 465 1.45 16.81 -17.02
C ILE A 465 2.85 17.41 -17.15
N PRO A 466 3.88 16.94 -16.41
CA PRO A 466 5.23 17.47 -16.57
C PRO A 466 5.80 17.24 -17.98
N GLU A 467 5.57 16.08 -18.60
CA GLU A 467 6.04 15.79 -19.97
C GLU A 467 5.39 16.72 -21.01
N LEU A 468 4.09 16.96 -20.88
CA LEU A 468 3.34 17.89 -21.72
C LEU A 468 3.83 19.34 -21.52
N LYS A 469 4.11 19.76 -20.28
CA LYS A 469 4.64 21.09 -19.96
C LYS A 469 6.08 21.27 -20.47
N GLU A 470 6.89 20.21 -20.51
CA GLU A 470 8.23 20.25 -21.12
C GLU A 470 8.14 20.48 -22.63
N LYS A 471 7.26 19.75 -23.32
CA LYS A 471 7.08 19.92 -24.77
C LYS A 471 6.37 21.22 -25.15
N TYR A 472 5.28 21.56 -24.45
CA TYR A 472 4.44 22.71 -24.71
C TYR A 472 4.64 23.78 -23.64
N GLY A 473 5.89 24.20 -23.46
CA GLY A 473 6.30 25.13 -22.41
C GLY A 473 5.68 26.53 -22.47
N ILE A 474 6.07 27.35 -21.51
CA ILE A 474 5.48 28.68 -21.24
C ILE A 474 5.54 29.60 -22.47
N GLU A 475 6.69 29.67 -23.13
CA GLU A 475 6.81 30.47 -24.35
C GLU A 475 5.86 30.01 -25.46
N TYR A 476 5.69 28.69 -25.62
CA TYR A 476 4.79 28.11 -26.61
C TYR A 476 3.34 28.49 -26.27
N ALA A 477 2.95 28.38 -25.00
CA ALA A 477 1.61 28.74 -24.53
C ALA A 477 1.27 30.21 -24.83
N LEU A 478 2.20 31.11 -24.53
CA LEU A 478 2.07 32.54 -24.77
C LEU A 478 2.00 32.87 -26.28
N LYS A 479 2.84 32.23 -27.11
CA LYS A 479 2.78 32.37 -28.59
C LYS A 479 1.43 31.92 -29.16
N LYS A 480 0.74 30.98 -28.49
CA LYS A 480 -0.62 30.51 -28.85
C LYS A 480 -1.74 31.39 -28.25
N GLY A 481 -1.39 32.47 -27.56
CA GLY A 481 -2.33 33.48 -27.08
C GLY A 481 -2.96 33.15 -25.72
N VAL A 482 -2.32 32.29 -24.91
CA VAL A 482 -2.67 32.12 -23.50
C VAL A 482 -2.48 33.45 -22.76
N ASP A 483 -3.39 33.76 -21.83
CA ASP A 483 -3.32 35.00 -21.06
C ASP A 483 -2.12 34.98 -20.10
N ALA A 484 -1.19 35.91 -20.28
CA ALA A 484 0.06 35.91 -19.53
C ALA A 484 -0.15 36.15 -18.02
N ASN A 485 -1.16 36.93 -17.63
CA ASN A 485 -1.43 37.21 -16.22
C ASN A 485 -2.05 36.01 -15.49
N LYS A 486 -2.94 35.28 -16.17
CA LYS A 486 -3.45 33.99 -15.68
C LYS A 486 -2.30 32.99 -15.56
N LEU A 487 -1.44 32.90 -16.59
CA LEU A 487 -0.30 31.97 -16.59
C LEU A 487 0.68 32.28 -15.45
N VAL A 488 1.04 33.54 -15.22
CA VAL A 488 1.86 33.96 -14.06
C VAL A 488 1.26 33.48 -12.73
N SER A 489 -0.06 33.38 -12.63
CA SER A 489 -0.73 32.96 -11.39
C SER A 489 -0.68 31.45 -11.15
N SER A 490 -0.44 30.64 -12.20
CA SER A 490 -0.34 29.18 -12.13
C SER A 490 1.09 28.66 -12.10
N LEU A 491 2.09 29.51 -12.34
CA LEU A 491 3.50 29.15 -12.37
C LEU A 491 4.16 29.29 -11.00
N ASP A 492 5.21 28.51 -10.77
CA ASP A 492 6.09 28.73 -9.64
C ASP A 492 7.04 29.91 -9.88
N SER A 493 7.72 30.36 -8.82
CA SER A 493 8.63 31.50 -8.93
C SER A 493 9.84 31.23 -9.83
N GLY A 494 10.28 29.98 -9.99
CA GLY A 494 11.42 29.61 -10.82
C GLY A 494 11.08 29.75 -12.30
N ASP A 495 9.95 29.18 -12.70
CA ASP A 495 9.38 29.29 -14.05
C ASP A 495 9.19 30.74 -14.47
N ILE A 496 8.64 31.57 -13.58
CA ILE A 496 8.48 33.01 -13.81
C ILE A 496 9.85 33.68 -13.99
N GLU A 497 10.85 33.30 -13.18
CA GLU A 497 12.16 33.92 -13.23
C GLU A 497 12.92 33.61 -14.53
N GLU A 498 12.78 32.38 -15.04
CA GLU A 498 13.36 31.90 -16.29
C GLU A 498 12.68 32.50 -17.52
N ASN A 499 11.36 32.71 -17.47
CA ASN A 499 10.56 33.20 -18.60
C ASN A 499 10.20 34.70 -18.50
N LEU A 500 10.86 35.44 -17.59
CA LEU A 500 10.49 36.81 -17.22
C LEU A 500 10.37 37.78 -18.39
N ASP A 501 11.39 37.83 -19.25
CA ASP A 501 11.41 38.73 -20.41
C ASP A 501 10.26 38.38 -21.37
N PHE A 502 10.05 37.09 -21.61
CA PHE A 502 9.04 36.59 -22.54
C PHE A 502 7.60 36.85 -22.03
N LEU A 503 7.37 36.73 -20.73
CA LEU A 503 6.09 37.07 -20.08
C LEU A 503 5.76 38.55 -20.26
N LEU A 504 6.74 39.44 -20.07
CA LEU A 504 6.56 40.89 -20.24
C LEU A 504 6.33 41.28 -21.69
N GLU A 505 7.00 40.61 -22.65
CA GLU A 505 6.75 40.78 -24.07
C GLU A 505 5.33 40.39 -24.50
N HIS A 506 4.64 39.56 -23.68
CA HIS A 506 3.26 39.12 -23.89
C HIS A 506 2.28 39.77 -22.89
N ASP A 507 2.58 41.01 -22.49
CA ASP A 507 1.69 41.88 -21.70
C ASP A 507 1.36 41.37 -20.28
N ALA A 508 2.22 40.53 -19.67
CA ALA A 508 2.11 40.23 -18.24
C ALA A 508 2.30 41.50 -17.40
N ASP A 509 1.44 41.70 -16.39
CA ASP A 509 1.59 42.81 -15.45
C ASP A 509 2.80 42.57 -14.56
N ILE A 510 3.76 43.48 -14.62
CA ILE A 510 4.98 43.41 -13.80
C ILE A 510 4.70 43.35 -12.30
N ASN A 511 3.62 43.96 -11.82
CA ASN A 511 3.22 43.89 -10.42
C ASN A 511 2.65 42.52 -10.06
N ASN A 512 1.95 41.87 -10.99
CA ASN A 512 1.49 40.51 -10.82
C ASN A 512 2.68 39.55 -10.73
N ILE A 513 3.64 39.67 -11.66
CA ILE A 513 4.92 38.93 -11.64
C ILE A 513 5.62 39.09 -10.29
N VAL A 514 5.82 40.34 -9.83
CA VAL A 514 6.48 40.64 -8.55
C VAL A 514 5.76 39.97 -7.38
N SER A 515 4.42 39.89 -7.41
CA SER A 515 3.62 39.28 -6.33
C SER A 515 3.67 37.76 -6.27
N LYS A 516 4.11 37.11 -7.36
CA LYS A 516 4.21 35.64 -7.47
C LYS A 516 5.64 35.12 -7.35
N MET A 517 6.63 36.02 -7.36
CA MET A 517 8.03 35.66 -7.19
C MET A 517 8.45 35.59 -5.73
N HIS A 518 9.39 34.70 -5.43
CA HIS A 518 10.06 34.65 -4.14
C HIS A 518 10.82 35.95 -3.87
N SER A 519 10.81 36.36 -2.60
CA SER A 519 11.43 37.59 -2.12
C SER A 519 12.90 37.76 -2.55
N TYR A 520 13.68 36.68 -2.54
CA TYR A 520 15.07 36.70 -3.00
C TYR A 520 15.18 37.10 -4.48
N GLY A 521 14.35 36.50 -5.35
CA GLY A 521 14.27 36.84 -6.77
C GLY A 521 13.87 38.30 -6.97
N VAL A 522 12.88 38.77 -6.18
CA VAL A 522 12.45 40.18 -6.19
C VAL A 522 13.56 41.14 -5.80
N ALA A 523 14.26 40.87 -4.71
CA ALA A 523 15.37 41.70 -4.25
C ALA A 523 16.53 41.70 -5.26
N ARG A 524 16.83 40.55 -5.86
CA ARG A 524 17.92 40.39 -6.84
C ARG A 524 17.63 41.15 -8.13
N LYS A 525 16.38 41.09 -8.63
CA LYS A 525 15.94 41.73 -9.88
C LYS A 525 15.26 43.10 -9.68
N LEU A 526 15.36 43.71 -8.49
CA LEU A 526 14.75 45.01 -8.15
C LEU A 526 14.91 46.08 -9.26
N ASP A 527 16.14 46.32 -9.71
CA ASP A 527 16.41 47.37 -10.71
C ASP A 527 15.73 47.08 -12.05
N TYR A 528 15.62 45.80 -12.40
CA TYR A 528 14.93 45.37 -13.60
C TYR A 528 13.42 45.62 -13.47
N PHE A 529 12.81 45.30 -12.33
CA PHE A 529 11.38 45.53 -12.12
C PHE A 529 11.00 47.00 -12.14
N LEU A 530 11.78 47.86 -11.48
CA LEU A 530 11.51 49.30 -11.49
C LEU A 530 11.67 49.91 -12.89
N LYS A 531 12.64 49.44 -13.68
CA LYS A 531 12.80 49.87 -15.08
C LYS A 531 11.63 49.46 -15.96
N ASN A 532 11.00 48.33 -15.65
CA ASN A 532 9.80 47.83 -16.34
C ASN A 532 8.49 48.34 -15.70
N GLY A 533 8.54 49.35 -14.83
CA GLY A 533 7.36 50.04 -14.32
C GLY A 533 6.67 49.38 -13.11
N ALA A 534 7.34 48.48 -12.40
CA ALA A 534 6.80 47.94 -11.16
C ALA A 534 6.58 49.04 -10.12
N ASP A 535 5.44 48.97 -9.41
CA ASP A 535 5.18 49.82 -8.25
C ASP A 535 6.19 49.45 -7.15
N ILE A 536 7.05 50.41 -6.81
CA ILE A 536 8.05 50.29 -5.75
C ILE A 536 7.43 49.83 -4.41
N ASN A 537 6.18 50.23 -4.12
CA ASN A 537 5.49 49.80 -2.91
C ASN A 537 5.01 48.35 -2.99
N ASN A 538 4.64 47.88 -4.17
CA ASN A 538 4.36 46.46 -4.39
C ASN A 538 5.64 45.63 -4.25
N VAL A 539 6.75 46.10 -4.81
CA VAL A 539 8.06 45.45 -4.67
C VAL A 539 8.46 45.34 -3.20
N VAL A 540 8.29 46.41 -2.41
CA VAL A 540 8.57 46.40 -0.97
C VAL A 540 7.76 45.37 -0.19
N ARG A 541 6.49 45.14 -0.56
CA ARG A 541 5.61 44.15 0.10
C ARG A 541 6.01 42.71 -0.19
N ASN A 542 6.67 42.46 -1.32
CA ASN A 542 7.10 41.14 -1.77
C ASN A 542 8.61 40.90 -1.54
N MET A 543 9.24 41.67 -0.64
CA MET A 543 10.63 41.46 -0.20
C MET A 543 10.67 41.18 1.30
N ASP A 544 11.51 40.22 1.69
CA ASP A 544 11.74 39.91 3.08
C ASP A 544 12.36 41.11 3.82
N PRO A 545 12.10 41.25 5.13
CA PRO A 545 12.61 42.35 5.94
C PRO A 545 14.11 42.62 5.79
N ASP A 546 14.93 41.58 5.74
CA ASP A 546 16.39 41.71 5.59
C ASP A 546 16.79 42.33 4.24
N HIS A 547 16.08 41.97 3.17
CA HIS A 547 16.30 42.55 1.85
C HIS A 547 15.85 44.02 1.80
N VAL A 548 14.72 44.34 2.42
CA VAL A 548 14.24 45.72 2.58
C VAL A 548 15.27 46.57 3.34
N VAL A 549 15.80 46.07 4.47
CA VAL A 549 16.80 46.77 5.29
C VAL A 549 18.07 47.06 4.51
N ARG A 550 18.57 46.06 3.77
CA ARG A 550 19.79 46.19 2.95
C ARG A 550 19.65 47.18 1.82
N LYS A 551 18.45 47.32 1.26
CA LYS A 551 18.15 48.19 0.12
C LYS A 551 17.42 49.48 0.50
N LEU A 552 17.26 49.75 1.79
CA LEU A 552 16.42 50.83 2.33
C LEU A 552 16.62 52.18 1.62
N ASP A 553 17.85 52.68 1.58
CA ASP A 553 18.13 54.00 0.98
C ASP A 553 17.79 54.03 -0.51
N TYR A 554 18.01 52.91 -1.20
CA TYR A 554 17.67 52.78 -2.61
C TYR A 554 16.15 52.78 -2.84
N LEU A 555 15.40 52.06 -2.01
CA LEU A 555 13.94 51.98 -2.11
C LEU A 555 13.30 53.35 -1.90
N LEU A 556 13.72 54.07 -0.86
CA LEU A 556 13.21 55.42 -0.58
C LEU A 556 13.58 56.42 -1.67
N LYS A 557 14.81 56.35 -2.21
CA LYS A 557 15.23 57.19 -3.33
C LYS A 557 14.38 56.96 -4.59
N ASN A 558 13.86 55.75 -4.78
CA ASN A 558 12.97 55.40 -5.88
C ASN A 558 11.47 55.56 -5.54
N GLY A 559 11.14 56.29 -4.48
CA GLY A 559 9.76 56.69 -4.18
C GLY A 559 8.95 55.67 -3.36
N ALA A 560 9.60 54.70 -2.70
CA ALA A 560 8.92 53.85 -1.74
C ALA A 560 8.30 54.68 -0.61
N ASP A 561 7.04 54.41 -0.28
CA ASP A 561 6.38 55.00 0.88
C ASP A 561 7.10 54.50 2.14
N ILE A 562 7.62 55.45 2.92
CA ILE A 562 8.36 55.19 4.16
C ILE A 562 7.56 54.36 5.16
N ASN A 563 6.23 54.54 5.23
CA ASN A 563 5.35 53.78 6.10
C ASN A 563 5.14 52.36 5.57
N ASN A 564 5.07 52.18 4.24
CA ASN A 564 5.03 50.85 3.63
C ASN A 564 6.34 50.08 3.87
N VAL A 565 7.48 50.75 3.79
CA VAL A 565 8.79 50.19 4.14
C VAL A 565 8.83 49.73 5.60
N ILE A 566 8.39 50.58 6.53
CA ILE A 566 8.36 50.25 7.97
C ILE A 566 7.46 49.05 8.27
N ARG A 567 6.32 48.92 7.58
CA ARG A 567 5.40 47.76 7.74
C ARG A 567 6.05 46.44 7.34
N ASN A 568 6.96 46.46 6.36
CA ASN A 568 7.66 45.28 5.85
C ASN A 568 9.07 45.11 6.46
N MET A 569 9.32 45.73 7.62
CA MET A 569 10.55 45.59 8.39
C MET A 569 10.29 45.05 9.80
N ASP A 570 11.25 44.29 10.33
CA ASP A 570 11.24 43.88 11.73
C ASP A 570 11.32 45.07 12.68
N SER A 571 10.60 44.99 13.80
CA SER A 571 10.55 46.01 14.84
C SER A 571 11.95 46.47 15.28
N ARG A 572 12.85 45.51 15.54
CA ARG A 572 14.25 45.78 15.92
C ARG A 572 14.99 46.65 14.89
N HIS A 573 14.74 46.43 13.60
CA HIS A 573 15.35 47.24 12.54
C HIS A 573 14.73 48.62 12.43
N VAL A 574 13.41 48.73 12.65
CA VAL A 574 12.70 50.01 12.74
C VAL A 574 13.26 50.84 13.89
N ILE A 575 13.38 50.28 15.08
CA ILE A 575 13.88 50.95 16.30
C ILE A 575 15.33 51.42 16.11
N ARG A 576 16.21 50.55 15.58
CA ARG A 576 17.62 50.90 15.35
C ARG A 576 17.79 52.08 14.39
N LYS A 577 16.83 52.29 13.47
CA LYS A 577 16.82 53.40 12.50
C LYS A 577 15.69 54.40 12.78
N LEU A 578 15.19 54.47 14.02
CA LEU A 578 14.01 55.27 14.39
C LEU A 578 14.15 56.75 13.98
N ASP A 579 15.24 57.39 14.39
CA ASP A 579 15.51 58.80 14.05
C ASP A 579 15.59 59.03 12.53
N TYR A 580 16.15 58.06 11.78
CA TYR A 580 16.19 58.12 10.32
C TYR A 580 14.77 58.08 9.71
N PHE A 581 13.92 57.15 10.15
CA PHE A 581 12.55 57.04 9.64
C PHE A 581 11.72 58.30 9.92
N LEU A 582 11.78 58.82 11.14
CA LEU A 582 11.07 60.04 11.54
C LEU A 582 11.54 61.27 10.74
N LYS A 583 12.84 61.41 10.53
CA LYS A 583 13.40 62.48 9.68
C LYS A 583 12.95 62.39 8.22
N ASN A 584 12.66 61.19 7.73
CA ASN A 584 12.16 60.95 6.38
C ASN A 584 10.63 60.94 6.29
N GLY A 585 9.93 61.51 7.27
CA GLY A 585 8.48 61.73 7.21
C GLY A 585 7.63 60.51 7.52
N ALA A 586 8.19 59.50 8.19
CA ALA A 586 7.39 58.40 8.71
C ALA A 586 6.37 58.89 9.75
N ASP A 587 5.17 58.32 9.71
CA ASP A 587 4.16 58.57 10.72
C ASP A 587 4.59 57.90 12.03
N VAL A 588 4.90 58.75 13.02
CA VAL A 588 5.35 58.34 14.34
C VAL A 588 4.35 57.38 15.01
N ASN A 589 3.04 57.54 14.77
CA ASN A 589 2.02 56.67 15.35
C ASN A 589 2.00 55.29 14.68
N ASN A 590 2.40 55.17 13.42
CA ASN A 590 2.61 53.87 12.77
C ASN A 590 3.86 53.16 13.31
N ILE A 591 4.90 53.92 13.67
CA ILE A 591 6.12 53.36 14.26
C ILE A 591 5.86 52.85 15.68
N ILE A 592 5.14 53.61 16.51
CA ILE A 592 4.82 53.22 17.90
C ILE A 592 4.10 51.87 17.97
N LYS A 593 3.20 51.58 17.02
CA LYS A 593 2.52 50.28 16.91
C LYS A 593 3.46 49.09 16.73
N ARG A 594 4.74 49.32 16.41
CA ARG A 594 5.77 48.29 16.21
C ARG A 594 6.79 48.23 17.34
N MET A 595 6.67 49.09 18.34
CA MET A 595 7.60 49.21 19.46
C MET A 595 6.99 48.55 20.69
N ASP A 596 7.81 47.89 21.50
CA ASP A 596 7.36 47.46 22.82
C ASP A 596 7.38 48.64 23.81
N LYS A 597 6.84 48.41 25.01
CA LYS A 597 6.77 49.46 26.04
C LYS A 597 8.15 50.04 26.37
N LYS A 598 9.18 49.20 26.44
CA LYS A 598 10.54 49.61 26.78
C LYS A 598 11.15 50.45 25.67
N ASP A 599 10.98 50.04 24.42
CA ASP A 599 11.44 50.79 23.25
C ASP A 599 10.80 52.18 23.20
N ILE A 600 9.51 52.29 23.55
CA ILE A 600 8.79 53.58 23.64
C ILE A 600 9.39 54.44 24.76
N GLU A 601 9.59 53.88 25.96
CA GLU A 601 10.20 54.56 27.10
C GLU A 601 11.61 55.07 26.76
N ASP A 602 12.45 54.23 26.14
CA ASP A 602 13.84 54.55 25.79
C ASP A 602 13.93 55.64 24.69
N ASN A 603 12.88 55.85 23.90
CA ASN A 603 12.85 56.82 22.80
C ASN A 603 11.79 57.93 22.96
N ILE A 604 11.24 58.09 24.16
CA ILE A 604 10.03 58.90 24.40
C ILE A 604 10.17 60.37 23.97
N ASP A 605 11.34 60.98 24.22
CA ASP A 605 11.61 62.37 23.86
C ASP A 605 11.65 62.57 22.34
N LEU A 606 12.22 61.60 21.62
CA LEU A 606 12.27 61.61 20.17
C LEU A 606 10.88 61.42 19.58
N LEU A 607 10.08 60.47 20.11
CA LEU A 607 8.71 60.23 19.65
C LEU A 607 7.82 61.48 19.85
N ARG A 608 7.89 62.13 21.02
CA ARG A 608 7.15 63.38 21.31
C ARG A 608 7.51 64.51 20.35
N LYS A 609 8.80 64.66 20.02
CA LYS A 609 9.28 65.68 19.08
C LYS A 609 8.59 65.56 17.71
N TYR A 610 8.25 64.34 17.29
CA TYR A 610 7.60 64.07 16.01
C TYR A 610 6.07 63.93 16.12
N GLY A 611 5.48 64.32 17.26
CA GLY A 611 4.02 64.41 17.42
C GLY A 611 3.32 63.09 17.78
N ALA A 612 4.04 62.18 18.45
CA ALA A 612 3.47 60.93 18.95
C ALA A 612 2.28 61.17 19.89
N ASN A 613 1.17 60.47 19.65
CA ASN A 613 0.11 60.35 20.64
C ASN A 613 0.47 59.23 21.62
N LEU A 614 0.88 59.61 22.83
CA LEU A 614 1.29 58.70 23.90
C LEU A 614 0.24 58.59 25.01
N ASP A 615 -0.97 59.11 24.81
CA ASP A 615 -2.01 59.16 25.86
C ASP A 615 -2.58 57.77 26.23
N THR A 616 -2.12 56.71 25.56
CA THR A 616 -2.59 55.33 25.69
C THR A 616 -1.49 54.31 26.03
N TYR A 617 -0.24 54.73 26.28
CA TYR A 617 0.91 53.84 26.52
C TYR A 617 1.66 54.11 27.83
#